data_AF-A0A7K3NHI0-F1
#
_entry.id   AF-A0A7K3NHI0-F1
#
_cell.length_a   1.000
_cell.length_b   1.000
_cell.length_c   1.000
_cell.angle_alpha   90.00
_cell.angle_beta   90.00
_cell.angle_gamma   90.00
#
_symmetry.space_group_name_H-M   'P 1'
#
loop_
_entity.id
_entity.type
_entity.pdbx_description
1 polymer ?
#
loop_
_entity_poly.entity_id
_entity_poly.type
_entity_poly.pdbx_seq_one_letter_code
_entity_poly.pdbx_strand_id
1 'polypeptide(L)'
;MSEKNVLFESEGKALTYDAGVLLRRIADGLCKGQIELDGESEAVCIPLANDVSMEIKIKDKAKGEACKRVLEIEMKWLVPKPE
;
A
#
# COMPACT_ATOMS: atom_id res chain seq x y z
N MET A 1 22.04 7.20 7.67
CA MET A 1 20.84 7.93 7.21
C MET A 1 20.45 7.30 5.89
N SER A 2 19.44 6.43 5.88
CA SER A 2 18.99 5.79 4.63
C SER A 2 17.99 6.72 3.96
N GLU A 3 18.31 7.18 2.74
CA GLU A 3 17.35 7.89 1.89
C GLU A 3 16.15 6.98 1.64
N LYS A 4 14.95 7.47 1.99
CA LYS A 4 13.69 6.82 1.63
C LYS A 4 13.21 7.49 0.35
N ASN A 5 13.26 6.76 -0.76
CA ASN A 5 12.63 7.20 -1.99
C ASN A 5 11.17 6.75 -2.00
N VAL A 6 10.23 7.69 -2.08
CA VAL A 6 8.79 7.38 -2.16
C VAL A 6 8.46 7.13 -3.62
N LEU A 7 8.09 5.89 -3.94
CA LEU A 7 7.77 5.49 -5.32
C LEU A 7 6.35 5.86 -5.73
N PHE A 8 5.43 5.92 -4.77
CA PHE A 8 4.02 6.27 -4.97
C PHE A 8 3.42 6.70 -3.63
N GLU A 9 2.68 7.80 -3.65
CA GLU A 9 1.88 8.29 -2.52
C GLU A 9 0.55 8.82 -3.07
N SER A 10 -0.55 8.53 -2.38
CA SER A 10 -1.87 9.03 -2.74
C SER A 10 -2.56 9.51 -1.46
N GLU A 11 -2.74 10.81 -1.31
CA GLU A 11 -3.44 11.42 -0.20
C GLU A 11 -4.86 11.87 -0.59
N GLY A 12 -5.88 11.39 0.12
CA GLY A 12 -7.26 11.79 -0.15
C GLY A 12 -8.29 11.03 0.69
N LYS A 13 -9.51 11.56 0.75
CA LYS A 13 -10.66 10.83 1.27
C LYS A 13 -11.27 10.01 0.14
N ALA A 14 -11.10 8.70 0.20
CA ALA A 14 -11.78 7.76 -0.70
C ALA A 14 -13.11 7.30 -0.08
N LEU A 15 -14.09 6.93 -0.92
CA LEU A 15 -15.22 6.14 -0.44
C LEU A 15 -14.71 4.74 -0.04
N THR A 16 -15.41 4.07 0.87
CA THR A 16 -15.06 2.69 1.29
C THR A 16 -15.01 1.74 0.09
N TYR A 17 -15.90 1.94 -0.90
CA TYR A 17 -15.89 1.18 -2.13
C TYR A 17 -14.57 1.35 -2.91
N ASP A 18 -14.13 2.60 -3.13
CA ASP A 18 -12.90 2.90 -3.86
C ASP A 18 -11.67 2.33 -3.14
N ALA A 19 -11.66 2.38 -1.80
CA ALA A 19 -10.61 1.73 -1.00
C ALA A 19 -10.61 0.21 -1.19
N GLY A 20 -11.79 -0.42 -1.27
CA GLY A 20 -11.92 -1.85 -1.57
C GLY A 20 -11.43 -2.20 -2.99
N VAL A 21 -11.77 -1.38 -3.99
CA VAL A 21 -11.28 -1.54 -5.37
C VAL A 21 -9.75 -1.43 -5.41
N LEU A 22 -9.16 -0.46 -4.71
CA LEU A 22 -7.71 -0.30 -4.62
C LEU A 22 -7.05 -1.52 -3.97
N LEU A 23 -7.56 -1.98 -2.82
CA LEU A 23 -7.04 -3.19 -2.16
C LEU A 23 -7.15 -4.42 -3.05
N ARG A 24 -8.22 -4.54 -3.84
CA ARG A 24 -8.36 -5.63 -4.82
C ARG A 24 -7.30 -5.56 -5.91
N ARG A 25 -7.05 -4.38 -6.48
CA ARG A 25 -5.99 -4.18 -7.48
C ARG A 25 -4.61 -4.56 -6.92
N ILE A 26 -4.32 -4.14 -5.69
CA ILE A 26 -3.08 -4.53 -4.99
C ILE A 26 -3.02 -6.05 -4.88
N ALA A 27 -4.08 -6.70 -4.37
CA ALA A 27 -4.13 -8.16 -4.23
C ALA A 27 -3.93 -8.89 -5.56
N ASP A 28 -4.57 -8.43 -6.64
CA ASP A 28 -4.40 -9.01 -7.98
C ASP A 28 -2.96 -8.84 -8.48
N GLY A 29 -2.31 -7.70 -8.17
CA GLY A 29 -0.89 -7.47 -8.48
C GLY A 29 0.06 -8.38 -7.69
N LEU A 30 -0.23 -8.62 -6.41
CA LEU A 30 0.52 -9.60 -5.60
C LEU A 30 0.53 -10.98 -6.24
N CYS A 31 -0.62 -11.45 -6.74
CA CYS A 31 -0.73 -12.73 -7.42
C CYS A 31 0.01 -12.79 -8.77
N LYS A 32 0.27 -11.64 -9.39
CA LYS A 32 1.01 -11.53 -10.66
C LYS A 32 2.52 -11.31 -10.46
N GLY A 33 2.97 -11.04 -9.23
CA GLY A 33 4.36 -10.69 -8.95
C GLY A 33 4.72 -9.22 -9.25
N GLN A 34 3.75 -8.37 -9.56
CA GLN A 34 3.96 -6.93 -9.77
C GLN A 34 2.71 -6.14 -9.44
N ILE A 35 2.87 -4.99 -8.79
CA ILE A 35 1.76 -4.07 -8.49
C ILE A 35 1.79 -2.93 -9.51
N GLU A 36 0.67 -2.73 -10.20
CA GLU A 36 0.47 -1.62 -11.14
C GLU A 36 -0.46 -0.58 -10.47
N LEU A 37 0.02 0.65 -10.34
CA LEU A 37 -0.74 1.77 -9.77
C LEU A 37 -0.80 2.93 -10.77
N ASP A 38 -1.93 3.61 -10.79
CA ASP A 38 -2.12 4.81 -11.62
C ASP A 38 -1.42 6.00 -10.92
N GLY A 39 -0.23 6.39 -11.38
CA GLY A 39 0.46 7.60 -10.91
C GLY A 39 -0.15 8.88 -11.48
N GLU A 40 0.31 10.05 -11.00
CA GLU A 40 -0.22 11.35 -11.44
C GLU A 40 0.00 11.63 -12.94
N SER A 41 1.10 11.13 -13.50
CA SER A 41 1.50 11.33 -14.89
C SER A 41 1.61 10.03 -15.70
N GLU A 42 2.07 8.95 -15.07
CA GLU A 42 2.25 7.63 -15.71
C GLU A 42 1.93 6.49 -14.74
N ALA A 43 1.62 5.31 -15.27
CA ALA A 43 1.45 4.12 -14.47
C ALA A 43 2.78 3.71 -13.81
N VAL A 44 2.74 3.43 -12.51
CA VAL A 44 3.88 2.96 -11.73
C VAL A 44 3.78 1.44 -11.62
N CYS A 45 4.79 0.72 -12.12
CA CYS A 45 4.91 -0.73 -11.97
C CYS A 45 5.97 -1.07 -10.92
N ILE A 46 5.56 -1.74 -9.86
CA ILE A 46 6.42 -2.11 -8.73
C ILE A 46 6.61 -3.64 -8.74
N PRO A 47 7.81 -4.15 -9.07
CA PRO A 47 8.07 -5.58 -9.05
C PRO A 47 8.10 -6.10 -7.60
N LEU A 48 7.65 -7.35 -7.44
CA LEU A 48 7.66 -8.06 -6.17
C LEU A 48 8.70 -9.16 -6.16
N ALA A 49 9.16 -9.52 -4.96
CA ALA A 49 9.92 -10.76 -4.77
C ALA A 49 8.96 -11.95 -4.64
N ASN A 50 9.50 -13.17 -4.78
CA ASN A 50 8.74 -14.40 -4.54
C ASN A 50 8.25 -14.52 -3.09
N ASP A 51 9.00 -13.94 -2.15
CA ASP A 51 8.68 -13.92 -0.72
C ASP A 51 8.40 -12.49 -0.26
N VAL A 52 7.29 -12.32 0.46
CA VAL A 52 6.87 -11.03 1.02
C VAL A 52 6.53 -11.22 2.50
N SER A 53 7.00 -10.30 3.35
CA SER A 53 6.56 -10.19 4.73
C SER A 53 5.39 -9.21 4.82
N MET A 54 4.34 -9.58 5.54
CA MET A 54 3.11 -8.78 5.69
C MET A 54 2.69 -8.66 7.15
N GLU A 55 2.33 -7.45 7.56
CA GLU A 55 1.74 -7.16 8.87
C GLU A 55 0.42 -6.40 8.69
N ILE A 56 -0.60 -6.78 9.46
CA ILE A 56 -1.89 -6.08 9.51
C ILE A 56 -2.16 -5.70 10.95
N LYS A 57 -2.48 -4.42 11.18
CA LYS A 57 -2.75 -3.90 12.50
C LYS A 57 -4.00 -3.03 12.52
N ILE A 58 -4.92 -3.32 13.43
CA ILE A 58 -6.12 -2.51 13.67
C ILE A 58 -6.00 -1.89 15.06
N LYS A 59 -6.16 -0.57 15.13
CA LYS A 59 -6.12 0.19 16.39
C LYS A 59 -7.37 1.05 16.50
N ASP A 60 -7.94 1.07 17.69
CA ASP A 60 -9.00 1.99 18.07
C ASP A 60 -8.39 3.11 18.94
N LYS A 61 -8.67 4.36 18.59
CA LYS A 61 -8.23 5.55 19.33
C LYS A 61 -9.45 6.35 19.75
N ALA A 62 -9.72 6.43 21.05
CA ALA A 62 -10.78 7.29 21.57
C ALA A 62 -10.56 8.75 21.15
N LYS A 63 -11.62 9.41 20.70
CA LYS A 63 -11.61 10.80 20.25
C LYS A 63 -12.91 11.48 20.71
N GLY A 64 -12.94 11.89 21.98
CA GLY A 64 -14.16 12.38 22.63
C GLY A 64 -15.17 11.25 22.80
N GLU A 65 -16.41 11.47 22.37
CA GLU A 65 -17.48 10.46 22.38
C GLU A 65 -17.41 9.45 21.22
N ALA A 66 -16.48 9.65 20.28
CA ALA A 66 -16.28 8.78 19.13
C ALA A 66 -14.99 7.94 19.26
N CYS A 67 -14.90 6.87 18.47
CA CYS A 67 -13.69 6.09 18.30
C CYS A 67 -13.17 6.26 16.87
N LYS A 68 -11.89 6.66 16.73
CA LYS A 68 -11.19 6.60 15.44
C LYS A 68 -10.57 5.21 15.28
N ARG A 69 -11.06 4.45 14.31
CA ARG A 69 -10.44 3.20 13.88
C ARG A 69 -9.38 3.45 12.83
N VAL A 70 -8.24 2.80 12.97
CA VAL A 70 -7.13 2.85 12.02
C VAL A 70 -6.73 1.44 11.65
N LEU A 71 -6.78 1.12 10.36
CA LEU A 71 -6.21 -0.09 9.78
C LEU A 71 -4.89 0.30 9.12
N GLU A 72 -3.80 -0.35 9.52
CA GLU A 72 -2.49 -0.26 8.90
C GLU A 72 -2.19 -1.61 8.23
N ILE A 73 -1.80 -1.58 6.96
CA ILE A 73 -1.32 -2.74 6.21
C ILE A 73 0.11 -2.40 5.80
N GLU A 74 1.08 -3.20 6.21
CA GLU A 74 2.48 -3.04 5.86
C GLU A 74 2.98 -4.28 5.13
N MET A 75 3.69 -4.08 4.02
CA MET A 75 4.29 -5.14 3.23
C MET A 75 5.74 -4.80 2.92
N LYS A 76 6.64 -5.77 3.08
CA LYS A 76 8.08 -5.61 2.90
C LYS A 76 8.65 -6.74 2.08
N TRP A 77 9.41 -6.39 1.06
CA TRP A 77 10.15 -7.33 0.22
C TRP A 77 11.47 -6.70 -0.23
N LEU A 78 12.41 -7.55 -0.65
CA LEU A 78 13.71 -7.13 -1.16
C LEU A 78 13.74 -7.34 -2.67
N VAL A 79 14.04 -6.28 -3.41
CA VAL A 79 14.33 -6.36 -4.85
C VAL A 79 15.81 -6.03 -5.10
N PRO A 80 16.41 -6.55 -6.18
CA PRO A 80 17.72 -6.09 -6.63
C PRO A 80 17.72 -4.58 -6.83
N LYS A 81 18.84 -3.93 -6.53
CA LYS A 81 18.99 -2.50 -6.87
C LYS A 81 18.96 -2.36 -8.39
N PRO A 82 18.24 -1.37 -8.95
CA PRO A 82 18.40 -1.03 -10.36
C PRO A 82 19.86 -0.60 -10.60
N GLU A 83 20.46 -1.09 -11.70
CA GLU A 83 21.81 -0.73 -12.14
C GLU A 83 21.90 0.72 -12.63
#